data_AF-A0A966W244-F1
#
_entry.id   AF-A0A966W244-F1
#
_cell.length_a   1.000
_cell.length_b   1.000
_cell.length_c   1.000
_cell.angle_alpha   90.00
_cell.angle_beta   90.00
_cell.angle_gamma   90.00
#
_symmetry.space_group_name_H-M   'P 1'
#
loop_
_entity.id
_entity.type
_entity.pdbx_description
1 polymer ?
#
loop_
_entity_poly.entity_id
_entity_poly.type
_entity_poly.pdbx_seq_one_letter_code
_entity_poly.pdbx_strand_id
1 'polypeptide(L)' 'QRYHKPRLVESGYFDFEQNQLVPMPGRVRLCPYYFVGGEGDGARANLSGVLGTICPADKKIIHGMKDAILAPCSA' A
#
# COMPACT_ATOMS: atom_id res chain seq x y z
N GLN A 1 12.60 6.39 -8.27
CA GLN A 1 12.27 5.29 -7.34
C GLN A 1 13.31 4.18 -7.51
N ARG A 2 13.91 3.68 -6.43
CA ARG A 2 14.81 2.51 -6.49
C ARG A 2 13.96 1.24 -6.43
N TYR A 3 14.27 0.27 -7.29
CA TYR A 3 13.59 -1.02 -7.22
C TYR A 3 14.03 -1.78 -5.97
N HIS A 4 13.06 -2.33 -5.25
CA HIS A 4 13.28 -3.27 -4.15
C HIS A 4 12.55 -4.57 -4.47
N LYS A 5 13.19 -5.70 -4.19
CA LYS A 5 12.56 -7.01 -4.38
C LYS A 5 11.30 -7.09 -3.50
N PRO A 6 10.16 -7.60 -4.03
CA PRO A 6 8.96 -7.81 -3.24
C PRO A 6 9.27 -8.72 -2.04
N ARG A 7 8.66 -8.39 -0.89
CA ARG A 7 8.74 -9.17 0.34
C ARG A 7 7.32 -9.45 0.85
N LEU A 8 7.13 -10.59 1.50
CA LEU A 8 5.93 -10.87 2.28
C LEU A 8 5.94 -10.08 3.58
N VAL A 9 4.84 -9.39 3.86
CA VAL A 9 4.61 -8.70 5.13
C VAL A 9 3.52 -9.44 5.90
N GLU A 10 3.68 -9.50 7.22
CA GLU A 10 2.61 -9.91 8.11
C GLU A 10 1.59 -8.77 8.19
N SER A 11 0.33 -9.10 7.97
CA SER A 11 -0.79 -8.15 8.02
C SER A 11 -2.07 -8.91 8.37
N GLY A 12 -3.14 -8.18 8.65
CA GLY A 12 -4.45 -8.76 8.91
C GLY A 12 -5.54 -7.71 8.78
N TYR A 13 -6.77 -8.17 8.63
CA TYR A 13 -7.96 -7.33 8.61
C TYR A 13 -8.94 -7.81 9.69
N PHE A 14 -9.82 -6.91 10.12
CA PHE A 14 -10.89 -7.28 11.03
C PHE A 14 -12.08 -7.79 10.23
N ASP A 15 -12.50 -9.02 10.49
CA ASP A 15 -13.72 -9.60 9.94
C ASP A 15 -14.88 -9.25 10.89
N PHE A 16 -15.80 -8.42 10.41
CA PHE A 16 -16.93 -7.95 11.20
C PHE A 16 -18.04 -9.00 11.36
N GLU A 17 -18.16 -9.97 10.44
CA GLU A 17 -19.14 -11.05 10.55
C GLU A 17 -18.70 -12.07 11.61
N GLN A 18 -17.40 -12.37 11.65
CA GLN A 18 -16.80 -13.29 12.61
C GLN A 18 -16.34 -12.60 13.91
N ASN A 19 -16.37 -11.25 13.94
CA ASN A 19 -15.91 -10.40 15.04
C ASN A 19 -14.49 -10.74 15.52
N GLN A 20 -13.57 -10.94 14.59
CA GLN A 20 -12.19 -11.34 14.89
C GLN A 20 -11.17 -10.74 13.92
N LEU A 21 -9.92 -10.68 14.38
CA LEU A 21 -8.79 -10.32 13.51
C LEU A 21 -8.36 -11.54 12.70
N VAL A 22 -8.35 -11.42 11.38
CA VAL A 22 -7.95 -12.47 10.45
C VAL A 22 -6.55 -12.15 9.91
N PRO A 23 -5.54 -13.02 10.16
CA PRO A 23 -4.23 -12.89 9.55
C PRO A 23 -4.33 -13.02 8.03
N MET A 24 -3.67 -12.12 7.31
CA MET A 24 -3.58 -12.11 5.86
C MET A 24 -2.17 -11.66 5.47
N PRO A 25 -1.14 -12.55 5.55
CA PRO A 25 0.18 -12.24 5.03
C PRO A 25 0.08 -11.94 3.54
N GLY A 26 0.81 -10.94 3.09
CA GLY A 26 0.61 -10.42 1.74
C GLY A 26 1.80 -9.67 1.17
N ARG A 27 1.66 -9.27 -0.08
CA ARG A 27 2.63 -8.46 -0.82
C ARG A 27 2.08 -7.05 -0.98
N VAL A 28 2.90 -6.06 -0.67
CA VAL A 28 2.49 -4.66 -0.69
C VAL A 28 2.83 -4.00 -2.02
N ARG A 29 1.83 -3.35 -2.63
CA ARG A 29 2.03 -2.34 -3.67
C ARG A 29 1.96 -0.96 -3.03
N LEU A 30 3.09 -0.27 -2.95
CA LEU A 30 3.16 1.11 -2.46
C LEU A 30 2.74 2.08 -3.57
N CYS A 31 1.73 2.90 -3.27
CA CYS A 31 1.20 3.93 -4.17
C CYS A 31 1.48 5.31 -3.55
N PRO A 32 2.65 5.92 -3.82
CA PRO A 32 2.98 7.24 -3.31
C PRO A 32 2.22 8.34 -4.06
N TYR A 33 1.76 9.35 -3.32
CA TYR A 33 1.11 10.55 -3.85
C TYR A 33 1.95 11.78 -3.53
N TYR A 34 2.08 12.66 -4.51
CA TYR A 34 2.88 13.87 -4.39
C TYR A 34 2.01 15.09 -4.65
N PHE A 35 2.17 16.11 -3.82
CA PHE A 35 1.60 17.43 -4.08
C PHE A 35 2.69 18.40 -4.50
N VAL A 36 2.35 19.30 -5.42
CA VAL A 36 3.26 20.37 -5.86
C VAL A 36 3.10 21.54 -4.90
N GLY A 37 4.21 21.99 -4.32
CA GLY A 37 4.27 23.18 -3.48
C GLY A 37 5.27 24.19 -4.02
N GLY A 38 5.09 25.47 -3.69
CA GLY A 38 5.88 26.60 -4.20
C GLY A 38 5.24 27.27 -5.42
N GLU A 39 5.90 28.31 -5.94
CA GLU A 39 5.41 29.12 -7.06
C GLU A 39 6.45 29.23 -8.19
N GLY A 40 5.96 29.39 -9.42
CA GLY A 40 6.78 29.56 -10.63
C GLY A 40 7.83 28.44 -10.80
N ASP A 41 9.04 28.83 -11.19
CA ASP A 41 10.17 27.92 -11.39
C ASP A 41 10.65 27.23 -10.09
N GLY A 42 10.18 27.72 -8.94
CA GLY A 42 10.44 27.15 -7.62
C GLY A 42 9.53 25.98 -7.24
N ALA A 43 8.47 25.69 -8.02
CA ALA A 43 7.52 24.63 -7.70
C ALA A 43 8.20 23.24 -7.67
N ARG A 44 7.96 22.46 -6.60
CA ARG A 44 8.52 21.11 -6.42
C ARG A 44 7.45 20.12 -5.98
N ALA A 45 7.55 18.88 -6.47
CA ALA A 45 6.73 17.77 -6.01
C ALA A 45 7.25 17.23 -4.67
N ASN A 46 6.39 17.20 -3.67
CA ASN A 46 6.68 16.71 -2.33
C ASN A 46 5.85 15.45 -2.06
N LEU A 47 6.47 14.41 -1.49
CA LEU A 47 5.74 13.22 -1.06
C LEU A 47 4.75 13.62 0.04
N SER A 48 3.46 13.43 -0.21
CA SER A 48 2.38 13.87 0.68
C SER A 48 1.65 12.71 1.34
N GLY A 49 1.87 11.50 0.87
CA GLY A 49 1.35 10.29 1.49
C GLY A 49 1.63 9.05 0.65
N VAL A 50 1.43 7.89 1.24
CA VAL A 50 1.56 6.60 0.56
C VAL A 50 0.38 5.71 0.96
N LEU A 51 -0.33 5.17 -0.02
CA LEU A 51 -1.31 4.10 0.21
C LEU A 51 -0.63 2.75 -0.04
N GLY A 52 -0.63 1.91 0.98
CA GLY A 52 -0.25 0.50 0.86
C GLY A 52 -1.46 -0.33 0.47
N THR A 53 -1.40 -0.98 -0.68
CA THR A 53 -2.36 -2.03 -1.05
C THR A 53 -1.70 -3.38 -0.80
N ILE A 54 -2.19 -4.14 0.19
CA ILE A 54 -1.65 -5.45 0.56
C ILE A 54 -2.52 -6.53 -0.07
N CYS A 55 -1.93 -7.31 -0.97
CA CYS A 55 -2.61 -8.40 -1.67
C CYS A 55 -2.21 -9.75 -1.07
N PRO A 56 -3.14 -10.72 -0.95
CA PRO A 56 -2.87 -12.08 -0.49
C PRO A 56 -1.59 -12.73 -1.07
N ALA A 57 -0.85 -13.43 -0.22
CA ALA A 57 0.44 -14.05 -0.54
C ALA A 57 0.39 -15.12 -1.65
N ASP A 58 -0.76 -15.78 -1.82
CA ASP A 58 -0.99 -16.81 -2.84
C ASP A 58 -0.96 -16.25 -4.26
N LYS A 59 -1.06 -14.92 -4.42
CA LYS A 59 -1.01 -14.28 -5.74
C LYS A 59 0.40 -13.97 -6.18
N LYS A 60 0.80 -14.61 -7.28
CA LYS A 60 2.13 -14.46 -7.88
C LYS A 60 2.36 -13.09 -8.51
N ILE A 61 1.30 -12.48 -9.05
CA ILE A 61 1.30 -11.15 -9.70
C ILE A 61 0.10 -10.36 -9.16
N ILE A 62 0.29 -9.08 -8.82
CA ILE A 62 -0.79 -8.20 -8.37
C ILE A 62 -1.54 -7.70 -9.61
N HIS A 63 -2.64 -8.36 -9.97
CA HIS A 63 -3.51 -7.97 -11.08
C HIS A 63 -4.95 -8.40 -10.79
N GLY A 64 -5.90 -7.46 -10.77
CA GLY A 64 -7.33 -7.77 -10.58
C GLY A 64 -7.63 -8.54 -9.29
N MET A 65 -7.33 -7.94 -8.14
CA MET A 65 -7.57 -8.57 -6.83
C MET A 65 -9.01 -8.36 -6.37
N LYS A 66 -9.68 -9.44 -5.98
CA LYS A 66 -10.99 -9.37 -5.31
C LYS A 66 -10.85 -8.75 -3.92
N ASP A 67 -9.85 -9.21 -3.17
CA ASP A 67 -9.62 -8.83 -1.79
C ASP A 67 -8.22 -8.23 -1.61
N ALA A 68 -8.13 -7.15 -0.83
CA ALA A 68 -6.89 -6.49 -0.43
C ALA A 68 -7.09 -5.63 0.82
N ILE A 69 -6.02 -5.43 1.59
CA ILE A 69 -6.00 -4.45 2.68
C ILE A 69 -5.52 -3.11 2.12
N LEU A 70 -6.26 -2.04 2.40
CA LEU A 70 -5.84 -0.66 2.16
C LEU A 70 -5.35 -0.05 3.47
N ALA A 71 -4.06 0.25 3.54
CA ALA A 71 -3.43 0.79 4.74
C ALA A 71 -2.75 2.13 4.45
N PRO A 72 -3.00 3.19 5.24
CA PRO A 72 -2.17 4.37 5.19
C PRO A 72 -0.74 4.00 5.60
N CYS A 73 0.25 4.52 4.90
CA CYS A 73 1.65 4.34 5.23
C CYS A 73 2.26 5.68 5.65
N SER A 74 3.25 5.64 6.54
CA SER A 74 4.08 6.81 6.83
C SER A 74 4.97 7.13 5.63
N ALA A 75 5.09 8.42 5.30
CA ALA A 75 6.02 8.93 4.30
C ALA A 75 7.46 8.98 4.84
#